data_AF-A0A6A7BG47-F1
#
_entry.id   AF-A0A6A7BG47-F1
#
_cell.length_a   1.000
_cell.length_b   1.000
_cell.length_c   1.000
_cell.angle_alpha   90.00
_cell.angle_beta   90.00
_cell.angle_gamma   90.00
#
_symmetry.space_group_name_H-M   'P 1'
#
loop_
_entity.id
_entity.type
_entity.pdbx_description
1 polymer ?
#
loop_
_entity_poly.entity_id
_entity_poly.type
_entity_poly.pdbx_seq_one_letter_code
_entity_poly.pdbx_strand_id
1 'polypeptide(L)'
;MTTTTSKNHPLLLASAVAHAVLALGHTTKGLDQFKHPSVNSLPIALRGAVKAGWYEGSGFFLIMGILNYKWAQTGIYDIYDKSIAGVLVSLLAAASAAYYRSGDKPTAATLAVVTILQGLGVKNGIVV
;
A
#
# COMPACT_ATOMS: atom_id res chain seq x y z
N MET A 1 17.62 -9.71 -30.75
CA MET A 1 17.59 -9.41 -29.30
C MET A 1 17.47 -7.90 -29.16
N THR A 2 16.27 -7.40 -28.91
CA THR A 2 16.03 -5.99 -28.61
C THR A 2 16.64 -5.71 -27.25
N THR A 3 17.65 -4.85 -27.21
CA THR A 3 18.22 -4.32 -25.98
C THR A 3 17.17 -3.46 -25.29
N THR A 4 16.37 -4.05 -24.40
CA THR A 4 15.58 -3.31 -23.43
C THR A 4 16.55 -2.60 -22.49
N THR A 5 16.87 -1.35 -22.80
CA THR A 5 17.38 -0.41 -21.80
C THR A 5 16.30 -0.28 -20.73
N SER A 6 16.42 -1.08 -19.67
CA SER A 6 15.64 -0.90 -18.44
C SER A 6 15.84 0.54 -17.98
N LYS A 7 14.84 1.39 -18.19
CA LYS A 7 14.80 2.69 -17.54
C LYS A 7 14.54 2.38 -16.07
N ASN A 8 15.57 2.54 -15.24
CA ASN A 8 15.40 2.40 -13.80
C ASN A 8 14.40 3.47 -13.34
N HIS A 9 13.28 3.05 -12.72
CA HIS A 9 12.30 3.96 -12.14
C HIS A 9 12.47 4.00 -10.60
N PRO A 10 13.42 4.79 -10.07
CA PRO A 10 13.82 4.73 -8.66
C PRO A 10 12.69 5.08 -7.69
N LEU A 11 11.75 5.94 -8.08
CA LEU A 11 10.60 6.26 -7.24
C LEU A 11 9.61 5.09 -7.13
N LEU A 12 9.46 4.28 -8.18
CA LEU A 12 8.66 3.06 -8.12
C LEU A 12 9.37 1.97 -7.30
N LEU A 13 10.71 1.92 -7.35
CA LEU A 13 11.48 1.04 -6.45
C LEU A 13 11.32 1.49 -4.99
N ALA A 14 11.39 2.79 -4.72
CA ALA A 14 11.12 3.33 -3.38
C ALA A 14 9.69 3.03 -2.93
N SER A 15 8.69 3.16 -3.81
CA SER A 15 7.32 2.73 -3.53
C SER A 15 7.24 1.24 -3.21
N ALA A 16 7.97 0.38 -3.93
CA ALA A 16 7.99 -1.06 -3.66
C ALA A 16 8.46 -1.35 -2.23
N VAL A 17 9.58 -0.75 -1.83
CA VAL A 17 10.12 -0.87 -0.46
C VAL A 17 9.14 -0.31 0.56
N ALA A 18 8.55 0.87 0.30
CA ALA A 18 7.59 1.48 1.20
C ALA A 18 6.36 0.58 1.44
N HIS A 19 5.84 -0.07 0.40
CA HIS A 19 4.72 -1.00 0.52
C HIS A 19 5.10 -2.29 1.23
N ALA A 20 6.31 -2.81 1.04
CA ALA A 20 6.81 -3.95 1.82
C ALA A 20 6.93 -3.59 3.31
N VAL A 21 7.44 -2.41 3.63
CA VAL A 21 7.49 -1.89 5.01
C VAL A 21 6.08 -1.67 5.57
N LEU A 22 5.14 -1.16 4.77
CA LEU A 22 3.73 -1.07 5.17
C LEU A 22 3.12 -2.45 5.45
N ALA A 23 3.42 -3.48 4.65
CA ALA A 23 2.90 -4.83 4.90
C ALA A 23 3.36 -5.36 6.26
N LEU A 24 4.65 -5.17 6.58
CA LEU A 24 5.21 -5.54 7.89
C LEU A 24 4.60 -4.69 9.01
N GLY A 25 4.58 -3.37 8.86
CA GLY A 25 4.05 -2.43 9.85
C GLY A 25 2.55 -2.61 10.11
N HIS A 26 1.77 -2.90 9.07
CA HIS A 26 0.35 -3.20 9.16
C HIS A 26 0.15 -4.50 9.95
N THR A 27 0.92 -5.54 9.65
CA THR A 27 0.86 -6.82 10.37
C THR A 27 1.19 -6.64 11.85
N THR A 28 2.29 -5.96 12.17
CA THR A 28 2.70 -5.74 13.57
C THR A 28 1.70 -4.87 14.33
N LYS A 29 1.17 -3.81 13.71
CA LYS A 29 0.11 -2.97 14.30
C LYS A 29 -1.15 -3.78 14.58
N GLY A 30 -1.55 -4.67 13.67
CA GLY A 30 -2.70 -5.55 13.86
C GLY A 30 -2.52 -6.48 15.06
N LEU A 31 -1.36 -7.14 15.15
CA LEU A 31 -1.03 -8.00 16.28
C LEU A 31 -1.12 -7.26 17.61
N ASP A 32 -0.76 -5.97 17.64
CA ASP A 32 -0.90 -5.16 18.83
C ASP A 32 -2.37 -4.77 19.12
N GLN A 33 -3.10 -4.29 18.12
CA GLN A 33 -4.51 -3.92 18.26
C GLN A 33 -5.39 -5.09 18.69
N PHE A 34 -5.11 -6.31 18.23
CA PHE A 34 -5.87 -7.50 18.61
C PHE A 34 -5.73 -7.89 20.08
N LYS A 35 -4.75 -7.34 20.81
CA LYS A 35 -4.64 -7.51 22.26
C LYS A 35 -5.65 -6.66 23.01
N HIS A 36 -6.17 -5.59 22.40
CA HIS A 36 -7.08 -4.68 23.09
C HIS A 36 -8.36 -5.41 23.54
N PRO A 37 -8.82 -5.23 24.79
CA PRO A 37 -9.96 -5.98 25.33
C PRO A 37 -11.24 -5.85 24.49
N SER A 38 -11.49 -4.68 23.89
CA SER A 38 -12.67 -4.46 23.04
C SER A 38 -12.71 -5.33 21.78
N VAL A 39 -11.55 -5.72 21.22
CA VAL A 39 -11.50 -6.64 20.09
C VAL A 39 -11.84 -8.06 20.54
N ASN A 40 -11.42 -8.43 21.76
CA ASN A 40 -11.66 -9.75 22.32
C ASN A 40 -13.08 -9.92 22.85
N SER A 41 -13.79 -8.82 23.16
CA SER A 41 -15.20 -8.83 23.53
C SER A 41 -16.17 -8.94 22.34
N LEU A 42 -15.68 -8.86 21.10
CA LEU A 42 -16.52 -9.02 19.92
C LEU A 42 -17.03 -10.46 19.80
N PRO A 43 -18.27 -10.67 19.27
CA PRO A 43 -18.74 -11.98 18.83
C PRO A 43 -17.73 -12.65 17.91
N ILE A 44 -17.62 -13.99 17.99
CA ILE A 44 -16.54 -14.74 17.33
C ILE A 44 -16.44 -14.47 15.82
N ALA A 45 -17.58 -14.36 15.14
CA ALA A 45 -17.64 -14.06 13.72
C ALA A 45 -17.12 -12.65 13.41
N LEU A 46 -17.51 -11.64 14.20
CA LEU A 46 -17.04 -10.26 14.02
C LEU A 46 -15.56 -10.11 14.34
N ARG A 47 -15.10 -10.76 15.41
CA ARG A 47 -13.67 -10.84 15.76
C ARG A 47 -12.86 -11.50 14.63
N GLY A 48 -13.40 -12.56 14.04
CA GLY A 48 -12.82 -13.23 12.89
C GLY A 48 -12.71 -12.29 11.69
N ALA A 49 -13.81 -11.61 11.31
CA ALA A 49 -13.85 -10.68 10.20
C ALA A 49 -12.84 -9.52 10.37
N VAL A 50 -12.75 -8.93 11.57
CA VAL A 50 -11.78 -7.86 11.86
C VAL A 50 -10.34 -8.35 11.67
N LYS A 51 -10.00 -9.53 12.22
CA LYS A 51 -8.63 -10.08 12.10
C LYS A 51 -8.30 -10.49 10.68
N ALA A 52 -9.23 -11.18 10.00
CA ALA A 52 -9.05 -11.63 8.63
C ALA A 52 -8.88 -10.43 7.67
N GLY A 53 -9.79 -9.45 7.72
CA GLY A 53 -9.70 -8.26 6.87
C GLY A 53 -8.42 -7.45 7.11
N TRP A 54 -7.90 -7.46 8.34
CA TRP A 54 -6.60 -6.85 8.61
C TRP A 54 -5.44 -7.60 7.94
N TYR A 55 -5.42 -8.93 8.02
CA TYR A 55 -4.38 -9.72 7.33
C TYR A 55 -4.51 -9.65 5.80
N GLU A 56 -5.73 -9.56 5.27
CA GLU A 56 -5.96 -9.25 3.86
C GLU A 56 -5.34 -7.89 3.49
N GLY A 57 -5.47 -6.87 4.34
CA GLY A 57 -4.79 -5.59 4.17
C GLY A 57 -3.25 -5.71 4.14
N SER A 58 -2.68 -6.56 5.00
CA SER A 58 -1.23 -6.85 4.98
C SER A 58 -0.80 -7.52 3.66
N GLY A 59 -1.58 -8.51 3.19
CA GLY A 59 -1.35 -9.16 1.91
C GLY A 59 -1.48 -8.18 0.74
N PHE A 60 -2.47 -7.29 0.79
CA PHE A 60 -2.67 -6.23 -0.20
C PHE A 60 -1.42 -5.33 -0.32
N PHE A 61 -0.87 -4.84 0.80
CA PHE A 61 0.36 -4.03 0.75
C PHE A 61 1.54 -4.80 0.16
N LEU A 62 1.68 -6.10 0.46
CA LEU A 62 2.73 -6.93 -0.14
C LEU A 62 2.56 -7.06 -1.66
N ILE A 63 1.34 -7.32 -2.14
CA ILE A 63 1.04 -7.39 -3.58
C ILE A 63 1.40 -6.06 -4.25
N MET A 64 1.05 -4.92 -3.64
CA MET A 64 1.39 -3.61 -4.18
C MET A 64 2.90 -3.33 -4.17
N GLY A 65 3.64 -3.87 -3.20
CA GLY A 65 5.10 -3.84 -3.18
C GLY A 65 5.70 -4.59 -4.37
N ILE A 66 5.23 -5.82 -4.61
CA ILE A 66 5.67 -6.64 -5.76
C ILE A 66 5.33 -5.95 -7.08
N LEU A 67 4.13 -5.37 -7.19
CA LEU A 67 3.69 -4.69 -8.40
C LEU A 67 4.50 -3.43 -8.69
N ASN A 68 4.80 -2.63 -7.67
CA ASN A 68 5.70 -1.49 -7.80
C ASN A 68 7.14 -1.92 -8.16
N TYR A 69 7.60 -3.08 -7.68
CA TYR A 69 8.91 -3.61 -8.09
C TYR A 69 8.92 -4.00 -9.56
N LYS A 70 7.85 -4.65 -10.07
CA LYS A 70 7.65 -4.89 -11.51
C LYS A 70 7.73 -3.56 -12.27
N TRP A 71 6.92 -2.57 -11.89
CA TRP A 71 6.93 -1.25 -12.53
C TRP A 71 8.25 -0.49 -12.33
N ALA A 72 9.09 -0.83 -11.35
CA ALA A 72 10.41 -0.21 -11.23
C ALA A 72 11.35 -0.63 -12.39
N GLN A 73 11.13 -1.81 -12.97
CA GLN A 73 11.90 -2.37 -14.09
C GLN A 73 11.25 -2.08 -15.44
N THR A 74 9.92 -2.07 -15.46
CA THR A 74 9.13 -1.89 -16.68
C THR A 74 8.69 -0.44 -16.86
N GLY A 75 8.38 0.27 -15.80
CA GLY A 75 7.56 1.47 -15.87
C GLY A 75 6.07 1.13 -15.97
N ILE A 76 5.26 2.17 -16.13
CA ILE A 76 3.81 2.13 -16.27
C ILE A 76 3.48 2.36 -17.74
N TYR A 77 3.07 1.29 -18.43
CA TYR A 77 3.00 1.30 -19.88
C TYR A 77 1.60 1.53 -20.43
N ASP A 78 0.61 0.80 -19.91
CA ASP A 78 -0.71 0.73 -20.51
C ASP A 78 -1.81 1.32 -19.61
N ILE A 79 -3.04 1.25 -20.10
CA ILE A 79 -4.21 1.73 -19.36
C ILE A 79 -4.47 0.91 -18.09
N TYR A 80 -4.08 -0.37 -18.05
CA TYR A 80 -4.31 -1.24 -16.90
C TYR A 80 -3.33 -0.89 -15.78
N ASP A 81 -2.05 -0.74 -16.08
CA ASP A 81 -1.06 -0.26 -15.12
C ASP A 81 -1.47 1.11 -14.55
N LYS A 82 -1.87 2.04 -15.43
CA LYS A 82 -2.37 3.37 -15.01
C LYS A 82 -3.60 3.28 -14.12
N SER A 83 -4.54 2.39 -14.45
CA SER A 83 -5.78 2.21 -13.68
C SER A 83 -5.50 1.63 -12.30
N ILE A 84 -4.70 0.56 -12.22
CA ILE A 84 -4.33 -0.06 -10.93
C ILE A 84 -3.57 0.95 -10.06
N ALA A 85 -2.60 1.66 -10.64
CA ALA A 85 -1.86 2.71 -9.96
C ALA A 85 -2.76 3.84 -9.46
N GLY A 86 -3.72 4.29 -10.28
CA GLY A 86 -4.70 5.31 -9.91
C GLY A 86 -5.56 4.87 -8.73
N VAL A 87 -6.13 3.66 -8.80
CA VAL A 87 -6.91 3.07 -7.70
C VAL A 87 -6.07 2.97 -6.42
N LEU A 88 -4.81 2.53 -6.52
CA LEU A 88 -3.91 2.45 -5.37
C LEU A 88 -3.69 3.82 -4.72
N VAL A 89 -3.36 4.86 -5.50
CA VAL A 89 -3.16 6.22 -4.98
C VAL A 89 -4.42 6.73 -4.30
N SER A 90 -5.58 6.57 -4.93
CA SER A 90 -6.86 6.99 -4.34
C SER A 90 -7.19 6.24 -3.05
N LEU A 91 -6.92 4.93 -3.01
CA LEU A 91 -7.15 4.11 -1.82
C LEU A 91 -6.26 4.55 -0.65
N LEU A 92 -4.96 4.77 -0.88
CA LEU A 92 -4.04 5.22 0.17
C LEU A 92 -4.41 6.61 0.69
N ALA A 93 -4.81 7.53 -0.21
CA ALA A 93 -5.29 8.86 0.16
C ALA A 93 -6.56 8.78 1.03
N ALA A 94 -7.53 7.97 0.62
CA ALA A 94 -8.78 7.77 1.34
C ALA A 94 -8.53 7.13 2.72
N ALA A 95 -7.66 6.14 2.79
CA ALA A 95 -7.27 5.49 4.04
C ALA A 95 -6.54 6.48 4.99
N SER A 96 -5.61 7.30 4.47
CA SER A 96 -4.96 8.36 5.25
C SER A 96 -5.99 9.32 5.87
N ALA A 97 -6.96 9.78 5.08
CA ALA A 97 -8.03 10.64 5.55
C ALA A 97 -8.91 9.96 6.61
N ALA A 98 -9.23 8.67 6.43
CA ALA A 98 -10.01 7.90 7.39
C ALA A 98 -9.30 7.77 8.74
N TYR A 99 -8.01 7.41 8.75
CA TYR A 99 -7.20 7.32 9.97
C TYR A 99 -7.03 8.68 10.66
N TYR A 100 -6.92 9.77 9.88
CA TYR A 100 -6.86 11.12 10.45
C TYR A 100 -8.15 11.44 11.21
N ARG A 101 -9.31 11.15 10.60
CA ARG A 101 -10.64 11.37 11.21
C ARG A 101 -10.88 10.49 12.44
N SER A 102 -10.32 9.28 12.49
CA SER A 102 -10.43 8.39 13.65
C SER A 102 -9.43 8.72 14.77
N GLY A 103 -8.58 9.73 14.61
CA GLY A 103 -7.60 10.16 15.61
C GLY A 103 -6.24 9.44 15.55
N ASP A 104 -6.07 8.48 14.64
CA ASP A 104 -4.79 7.76 14.44
C ASP A 104 -3.88 8.55 13.49
N LYS A 105 -3.43 9.71 13.98
CA LYS A 105 -2.58 10.63 13.23
C LYS A 105 -1.27 9.99 12.74
N PRO A 106 -0.59 9.11 13.51
CA PRO A 106 0.62 8.44 13.02
C PRO A 106 0.36 7.58 11.77
N THR A 107 -0.69 6.76 11.76
CA THR A 107 -1.02 5.97 10.56
C THR A 107 -1.48 6.84 9.41
N ALA A 108 -2.24 7.90 9.68
CA ALA A 108 -2.63 8.87 8.66
C ALA A 108 -1.41 9.51 7.98
N ALA A 109 -0.42 9.97 8.75
CA ALA A 109 0.79 10.59 8.25
C ALA A 109 1.62 9.61 7.41
N THR A 110 1.82 8.39 7.91
CA THR A 110 2.52 7.33 7.17
C THR A 110 1.87 7.06 5.82
N LEU A 111 0.54 6.90 5.78
CA LEU A 111 -0.18 6.66 4.54
C LEU A 111 -0.12 7.88 3.60
N ALA A 112 -0.16 9.11 4.12
CA ALA A 112 -0.03 10.32 3.30
C ALA A 112 1.34 10.36 2.60
N VAL A 113 2.42 10.07 3.33
CA VAL A 113 3.79 10.01 2.76
C VAL A 113 3.87 8.95 1.67
N VAL A 114 3.36 7.74 1.92
CA VAL A 114 3.40 6.66 0.92
C VAL A 114 2.49 6.97 -0.27
N THR A 115 1.35 7.64 -0.06
CA THR A 115 0.48 8.11 -1.15
C THR A 115 1.21 9.09 -2.07
N ILE A 116 1.90 10.08 -1.49
CA ILE A 116 2.67 11.07 -2.25
C ILE A 116 3.80 10.37 -3.02
N LEU A 117 4.55 9.49 -2.35
CA LEU A 117 5.60 8.70 -2.99
C LEU A 117 5.06 7.86 -4.14
N GLN A 118 3.94 7.15 -3.94
CA GLN A 118 3.27 6.38 -4.98
C GLN A 118 2.84 7.26 -6.15
N GLY A 119 2.17 8.38 -5.90
CA GLY A 119 1.72 9.30 -6.95
C GLY A 119 2.89 9.86 -7.77
N LEU A 120 3.99 10.22 -7.11
CA LEU A 120 5.21 10.66 -7.78
C LEU A 120 5.86 9.52 -8.57
N GLY A 121 5.93 8.31 -8.00
CA GLY A 121 6.42 7.12 -8.69
C GLY A 121 5.63 6.83 -9.96
N VAL A 122 4.30 6.93 -9.89
CA VAL A 122 3.41 6.74 -11.04
C VAL A 122 3.66 7.81 -12.10
N LYS A 123 3.65 9.09 -11.71
CA LYS A 123 3.88 10.20 -12.64
C LYS A 123 5.21 10.10 -13.40
N ASN A 124 6.28 9.71 -12.70
CA ASN A 124 7.62 9.56 -13.29
C ASN A 124 7.86 8.17 -13.93
N GLY A 125 6.96 7.23 -13.69
CA GLY A 125 7.01 5.87 -14.20
C GLY A 125 6.32 5.69 -15.54
N ILE A 126 5.49 6.65 -15.97
CA ILE A 126 4.77 6.56 -17.24
C ILE A 126 5.78 6.57 -18.39
N VAL A 127 5.74 5.51 -19.19
CA VAL A 127 6.49 5.44 -20.44
C VAL A 127 5.52 5.80 -21.57
N VAL A 128 5.85 6.87 -22.30
CA VAL A 128 5.13 7.32 -23.50
C VAL A 128 5.77 6.71 -24.73
#